data_AF-A0A7C9B1F9-F1
#
_entry.id   AF-A0A7C9B1F9-F1
#
_cell.length_a   1.000
_cell.length_b   1.000
_cell.length_c   1.000
_cell.angle_alpha   90.00
_cell.angle_beta   90.00
_cell.angle_gamma   90.00
#
_symmetry.space_group_name_H-M   'P 1'
#
loop_
_entity.id
_entity.type
_entity.pdbx_description
1 polymer ?
#
loop_
_entity_poly.entity_id
_entity_poly.type
_entity_poly.pdbx_seq_one_letter_code
_entity_poly.pdbx_strand_id
1 'polypeptide(L)'
;MGDVEEEKLSLKLLVDTTANKVLFAEAGKDFVDFLFHILSLPIGTIIKLLGVKDMAGCLGDLYKSIEALNTHYMQSNVTKDLVLQPTAVPLPALLKDSWNSSDTSARKV
;
A
#
# COMPACT_ATOMS: atom_id res chain seq x y z
N MET A 1 -13.37 27.87 -11.50
CA MET A 1 -13.54 26.42 -11.29
C MET A 1 -12.19 25.83 -11.64
N GLY A 2 -11.38 25.47 -10.64
CA GLY A 2 -10.04 24.96 -10.91
C GLY A 2 -10.12 23.63 -11.64
N ASP A 3 -9.24 23.42 -12.60
CA ASP A 3 -9.07 22.13 -13.26
C ASP A 3 -8.74 21.09 -12.19
N VAL A 4 -9.58 20.06 -12.07
CA VAL A 4 -9.27 18.90 -11.24
C VAL A 4 -8.17 18.15 -11.98
N GLU A 5 -6.94 18.25 -11.50
CA GLU A 5 -5.83 17.48 -12.04
C GLU A 5 -6.08 15.99 -11.76
N GLU A 6 -6.40 15.23 -12.80
CA GLU A 6 -6.59 13.79 -12.72
C GLU A 6 -5.21 13.12 -12.55
N GLU A 7 -4.94 12.51 -11.40
CA GLU A 7 -3.70 11.74 -11.19
C GLU A 7 -3.71 10.49 -12.06
N LYS A 8 -2.99 10.57 -13.19
CA LYS A 8 -2.90 9.49 -14.16
C LYS A 8 -1.70 8.58 -13.87
N LEU A 9 -1.98 7.34 -13.52
CA LEU A 9 -0.95 6.30 -13.43
C LEU A 9 -0.44 5.94 -14.84
N SER A 10 0.87 5.83 -15.01
CA SER A 10 1.50 5.49 -16.28
C SER A 10 2.44 4.29 -16.15
N LEU A 11 2.45 3.45 -17.18
CA LEU A 11 3.26 2.24 -17.30
C LEU A 11 3.77 2.13 -18.74
N LYS A 12 5.08 1.97 -18.92
CA LYS A 12 5.70 1.76 -20.24
C LYS A 12 5.99 0.29 -20.41
N LEU A 13 5.55 -0.28 -21.54
CA LEU A 13 5.72 -1.69 -21.85
C LEU A 13 6.63 -1.85 -23.06
N LEU A 14 7.61 -2.75 -22.97
CA LEU A 14 8.29 -3.29 -24.15
C LEU A 14 7.57 -4.58 -24.56
N VAL A 15 6.95 -4.59 -25.74
CA VAL A 15 6.12 -5.70 -26.21
C VAL A 15 6.72 -6.31 -27.48
N ASP A 16 6.88 -7.63 -27.48
CA ASP A 16 7.05 -8.41 -28.70
C ASP A 16 5.68 -8.69 -29.29
N THR A 17 5.33 -7.95 -30.35
CA THR A 17 4.03 -8.06 -31.03
C THR A 17 3.91 -9.33 -31.86
N THR A 18 5.02 -9.95 -32.25
CA THR A 18 5.01 -11.20 -33.03
C THR A 18 4.69 -12.39 -32.13
N ALA A 19 5.31 -12.43 -30.94
CA ALA A 19 5.02 -13.45 -29.94
C ALA A 19 3.79 -13.12 -29.06
N ASN A 20 3.24 -11.91 -29.18
CA ASN A 20 2.20 -11.36 -28.32
C ASN A 20 2.56 -11.42 -26.82
N LYS A 21 3.76 -10.94 -26.47
CA LYS A 21 4.32 -11.01 -25.11
C LYS A 21 4.87 -9.66 -24.65
N VAL A 22 4.67 -9.35 -23.37
CA VAL A 22 5.36 -8.24 -22.69
C VAL A 22 6.73 -8.74 -22.23
N LEU A 23 7.79 -8.07 -22.67
CA LEU A 23 9.17 -8.38 -22.29
C LEU A 23 9.60 -7.62 -21.04
N PHE A 24 9.20 -6.34 -20.93
CA PHE A 24 9.52 -5.49 -19.79
C PHE A 24 8.39 -4.51 -19.50
N ALA A 25 8.29 -4.10 -18.24
CA ALA A 25 7.40 -3.04 -17.78
C ALA A 25 8.20 -2.06 -16.89
N GLU A 26 8.25 -0.79 -17.27
CA GLU A 26 8.85 0.30 -16.51
C GLU A 26 7.74 1.16 -15.92
N ALA A 27 7.80 1.38 -14.61
CA ALA A 27 6.79 2.11 -13.86
C ALA A 27 7.41 3.22 -13.02
N GLY A 28 6.68 4.34 -12.88
CA GLY A 28 7.00 5.39 -11.93
C GLY A 28 6.62 5.01 -10.49
N LYS A 29 7.08 5.80 -9.52
CA LYS A 29 6.82 5.60 -8.09
C LYS A 29 5.32 5.47 -7.78
N ASP A 30 4.48 6.32 -8.36
CA ASP A 30 3.05 6.37 -8.04
C ASP A 30 2.32 5.07 -8.41
N PHE A 31 2.72 4.44 -9.53
CA PHE A 31 2.19 3.14 -9.93
C PHE A 31 2.62 2.02 -8.98
N VAL A 32 3.89 2.04 -8.55
CA VAL A 32 4.45 1.05 -7.62
C VAL A 32 3.78 1.16 -6.25
N ASP A 33 3.60 2.39 -5.75
CA ASP A 33 2.90 2.67 -4.49
C ASP A 33 1.44 2.22 -4.53
N PHE A 34 0.74 2.47 -5.65
CA PHE A 34 -0.62 2.02 -5.88
C PHE A 34 -0.72 0.49 -5.86
N LEU A 35 0.20 -0.20 -6.55
CA LEU A 35 0.24 -1.66 -6.58
C LEU A 35 0.45 -2.23 -5.16
N PHE A 36 1.39 -1.68 -4.39
CA PHE A 36 1.61 -2.12 -3.00
C PHE A 36 0.45 -1.77 -2.08
N HIS A 37 -0.28 -0.67 -2.30
CA HIS A 37 -1.49 -0.38 -1.55
C HIS A 37 -2.57 -1.45 -1.75
N ILE A 38 -2.82 -1.87 -3.00
CA ILE A 38 -3.78 -2.94 -3.30
C ILE A 38 -3.31 -4.26 -2.68
N LEU A 39 -2.02 -4.57 -2.79
CA LEU A 39 -1.46 -5.83 -2.32
C LEU A 39 -1.24 -5.89 -0.81
N SER A 40 -1.17 -4.75 -0.11
CA SER A 40 -0.90 -4.69 1.33
C SER A 40 -1.88 -5.55 2.13
N LEU A 41 -3.19 -5.44 1.85
CA LEU A 41 -4.24 -6.18 2.55
C LEU A 41 -4.20 -7.69 2.26
N PRO A 42 -4.16 -8.17 1.00
CA PRO A 42 -3.96 -9.58 0.69
C PRO A 42 -2.70 -10.17 1.32
N ILE A 43 -1.55 -9.50 1.17
CA ILE A 43 -0.26 -9.94 1.72
C ILE A 43 -0.34 -10.04 3.24
N GLY A 44 -0.79 -8.95 3.90
CA GLY A 44 -0.92 -8.88 5.34
C GLY A 44 -1.87 -9.91 5.94
N THR A 45 -2.98 -10.17 5.25
CA THR A 45 -3.96 -11.19 5.67
C THR A 45 -3.36 -12.58 5.60
N ILE A 46 -2.66 -12.90 4.51
CA ILE A 46 -2.07 -14.22 4.34
C ILE A 46 -0.91 -14.44 5.32
N ILE A 47 -0.10 -13.42 5.61
CA ILE A 47 0.92 -13.47 6.67
C ILE A 47 0.28 -13.75 8.03
N LYS A 48 -0.85 -13.11 8.35
CA LYS A 48 -1.57 -13.34 9.62
C LYS A 48 -2.16 -14.75 9.72
N LEU A 49 -2.65 -15.32 8.61
CA LEU A 49 -3.30 -16.63 8.59
C LEU A 49 -2.33 -17.80 8.53
N LEU A 50 -1.26 -17.68 7.75
CA LEU A 50 -0.30 -18.77 7.53
C LEU A 50 0.99 -18.61 8.34
N GLY A 51 1.29 -17.40 8.81
CA GLY A 51 2.62 -17.09 9.33
C GLY A 51 3.68 -17.03 8.23
N VAL A 52 4.80 -16.34 8.52
CA VAL A 52 5.88 -16.11 7.53
C VAL A 52 6.61 -17.41 7.15
N LYS A 53 6.71 -18.38 8.07
CA LYS A 53 7.47 -19.62 7.88
C LYS A 53 6.76 -20.64 6.99
N ASP A 54 5.43 -20.68 7.02
CA ASP A 54 4.64 -21.63 6.27
C ASP A 54 4.14 -21.06 4.93
N MET A 55 4.53 -19.81 4.61
CA MET A 55 4.24 -19.15 3.35
C MET A 55 5.19 -19.62 2.23
N ALA A 56 4.68 -20.46 1.34
CA ALA A 56 5.41 -20.96 0.17
C ALA A 56 5.00 -20.26 -1.13
N GLY A 57 5.91 -20.24 -2.11
CA GLY A 57 5.67 -19.69 -3.45
C GLY A 57 5.87 -18.17 -3.54
N CYS A 58 5.30 -17.58 -4.59
CA CYS A 58 5.57 -16.18 -4.97
C CYS A 58 5.21 -15.16 -3.88
N LEU A 59 4.27 -15.49 -2.99
CA LEU A 59 3.87 -14.59 -1.91
C LEU A 59 4.92 -14.54 -0.79
N GLY A 60 5.53 -15.68 -0.45
CA GLY A 60 6.65 -15.73 0.49
C GLY A 60 7.88 -15.02 -0.08
N ASP A 61 8.11 -15.14 -1.38
CA ASP A 61 9.17 -14.42 -2.08
C ASP A 61 8.90 -12.91 -2.11
N LEU A 62 7.65 -12.50 -2.31
CA LEU A 62 7.25 -11.10 -2.25
C LEU A 62 7.44 -10.50 -0.86
N TYR A 63 7.05 -11.23 0.20
CA TYR A 63 7.30 -10.82 1.59
C TYR A 63 8.78 -10.54 1.84
N LYS A 64 9.64 -11.52 1.51
CA LYS A 64 11.10 -11.40 1.66
C LYS A 64 11.68 -10.26 0.85
N SER A 65 11.13 -10.01 -0.35
CA SER A 65 11.57 -8.91 -1.20
C SER A 65 11.25 -7.54 -0.58
N ILE A 66 10.08 -7.38 0.04
CA ILE A 66 9.70 -6.15 0.76
C ILE A 66 10.56 -5.98 2.02
N GLU A 67 10.83 -7.07 2.75
CA GLU A 67 11.72 -7.07 3.91
C GLU A 67 13.15 -6.67 3.52
N ALA A 68 13.66 -7.13 2.36
CA ALA A 68 14.97 -6.79 1.84
C ALA A 68 15.05 -5.40 1.15
N LEU A 69 13.91 -4.80 0.79
CA LEU A 69 13.87 -3.51 0.08
C LEU A 69 14.54 -2.41 0.89
N ASN A 70 15.37 -1.56 0.28
CA ASN A 70 15.98 -0.45 1.02
C ASN A 70 14.91 0.58 1.44
N THR A 71 14.97 1.06 2.69
CA THR A 71 14.04 2.08 3.22
C THR A 71 14.10 3.40 2.45
N HIS A 72 15.18 3.69 1.72
CA HIS A 72 15.27 4.83 0.80
C HIS A 72 14.22 4.81 -0.31
N TYR A 73 13.63 3.65 -0.62
CA TYR A 73 12.55 3.52 -1.59
C TYR A 73 11.15 3.60 -0.95
N MET A 74 11.06 3.75 0.37
CA MET A 74 9.79 3.96 1.08
C MET A 74 9.54 5.45 1.31
N GLN A 75 8.26 5.81 1.44
CA GLN A 75 7.90 7.14 1.93
C GLN A 75 8.46 7.32 3.35
N SER A 76 8.94 8.52 3.68
CA SER A 76 9.67 8.81 4.93
C SER A 76 8.87 8.53 6.21
N ASN A 77 7.55 8.43 6.12
CA ASN A 77 6.61 8.14 7.20
C ASN A 77 6.05 6.72 7.17
N VAL A 78 6.48 5.88 6.23
CA VAL A 78 5.98 4.50 6.06
C VAL A 78 7.08 3.51 6.45
N THR A 79 6.81 2.68 7.44
CA THR A 79 7.69 1.56 7.80
C THR A 79 7.29 0.30 7.04
N LYS A 80 8.23 -0.62 6.84
CA LYS A 80 7.96 -1.92 6.21
C LYS A 80 6.88 -2.70 6.96
N ASP A 81 6.84 -2.57 8.28
CA ASP A 81 5.82 -3.23 9.12
C ASP A 81 4.41 -2.78 8.78
N LEU A 82 4.20 -1.51 8.41
CA LEU A 82 2.88 -1.03 7.98
C LEU A 82 2.41 -1.69 6.67
N VAL A 83 3.34 -2.00 5.77
CA VAL A 83 3.05 -2.68 4.49
C VAL A 83 2.83 -4.17 4.70
N LEU A 84 3.64 -4.80 5.55
CA LEU A 84 3.63 -6.25 5.79
C LEU A 84 2.57 -6.68 6.81
N GLN A 85 2.21 -5.79 7.73
CA GLN A 85 1.20 -6.00 8.74
C GLN A 85 0.24 -4.81 8.74
N PRO A 86 -0.61 -4.67 7.72
CA PRO A 86 -1.65 -3.66 7.73
C PRO A 86 -2.49 -3.85 8.99
N THR A 87 -2.40 -2.87 9.88
CA THR A 87 -3.33 -2.73 10.99
C THR A 87 -4.64 -2.31 10.35
N ALA A 88 -5.60 -3.22 10.29
CA ALA A 88 -6.98 -2.83 10.05
C ALA A 88 -7.35 -1.94 11.23
N VAL A 89 -7.24 -0.62 11.07
CA VAL A 89 -7.81 0.31 12.03
C VAL A 89 -9.30 -0.04 12.03
N PRO A 90 -9.86 -0.54 13.14
CA PRO A 90 -11.28 -0.88 13.14
C PRO A 90 -12.05 0.39 12.78
N LEU A 91 -12.95 0.33 11.80
CA LEU A 91 -13.84 1.45 11.42
C LEU A 91 -14.42 2.22 12.63
N PRO A 92 -14.77 1.58 13.77
CA PRO A 92 -15.22 2.30 14.97
C PRO A 92 -14.17 3.21 15.64
N ALA A 93 -12.88 2.96 15.43
CA ALA A 93 -11.80 3.78 15.99
C ALA A 93 -11.60 5.09 15.21
N LEU A 94 -11.74 5.07 13.87
CA LEU A 94 -11.69 6.27 13.02
C LEU A 94 -12.85 7.25 13.29
N LEU A 95 -13.97 6.75 13.79
CA LEU A 95 -15.14 7.58 14.10
C LEU A 95 -15.03 8.34 15.44
N LYS A 96 -14.21 7.86 16.38
CA LYS A 96 -14.07 8.48 17.71
C LYS A 96 -13.28 9.79 17.66
N ASP A 97 -12.28 9.86 16.81
CA ASP A 97 -11.42 11.04 16.68
C ASP A 97 -12.16 12.22 16.02
N SER A 98 -13.18 11.92 15.20
CA SER A 98 -14.07 12.92 14.59
C SER A 98 -15.10 13.51 15.56
N TRP A 99 -15.50 12.79 16.62
CA TRP A 99 -16.51 13.27 17.56
C TRP A 99 -15.91 14.11 18.69
N ASN A 100 -14.66 13.80 19.09
CA ASN A 100 -14.05 14.42 20.26
C ASN A 100 -13.49 15.84 20.02
N SER A 101 -13.51 16.33 18.77
CA SER A 101 -13.02 17.68 18.42
C SER A 101 -14.10 18.77 18.44
N SER A 102 -15.38 18.42 18.68
CA SER A 102 -16.50 19.37 18.53
C SER A 102 -17.13 19.85 19.84
N ASP A 103 -16.62 19.46 21.02
CA ASP A 103 -17.14 19.94 22.31
C ASP A 103 -16.01 20.37 23.25
N THR A 104 -15.46 21.56 23.04
CA THR A 104 -14.76 22.32 24.11
C THR A 104 -14.83 23.82 23.86
N SER A 105 -16.03 24.37 23.67
CA SER A 105 -16.24 25.82 23.85
C SER A 105 -17.69 26.17 24.19
N ALA A 106 -18.23 25.64 25.29
CA ALA A 106 -19.31 26.30 26.01
C ALA A 106 -19.53 25.63 27.39
N ARG A 107 -18.81 26.13 28.39
CA ARG A 107 -19.26 26.24 29.80
C ARG A 107 -18.06 26.68 30.66
N LYS A 108 -17.98 27.98 30.92
CA LYS A 108 -17.47 28.44 32.20
C LYS A 108 -18.46 29.48 32.72
N VAL A 109 -19.03 29.12 33.87
CA VAL A 109 -19.91 29.90 34.75
C VAL A 109 -19.21 31.18 35.16
#